data_AF-A0A932HU06-F1
#
_entry.id   AF-A0A932HU06-F1
#
_cell.length_a   1.000
_cell.length_b   1.000
_cell.length_c   1.000
_cell.angle_alpha   90.00
_cell.angle_beta   90.00
_cell.angle_gamma   90.00
#
_symmetry.space_group_name_H-M   'P 1'
#
loop_
_entity.id
_entity.type
_entity.pdbx_description
1 polymer ?
#
loop_
_entity_poly.entity_id
_entity_poly.type
_entity_poly.pdbx_seq_one_letter_code
_entity_poly.pdbx_strand_id
1 'polypeptide(L)' 'MVIYFGADHGGFALKEKLKAFVKEKGYEVVDVGAAAYDEQDDYPDFAGAVG' A
#
# COMPACT_ATOMS: atom_id res chain seq x y z
N MET A 1 3.03 2.41 -16.52
CA MET A 1 1.85 2.50 -15.63
C MET A 1 2.38 2.43 -14.21
N VAL A 2 2.05 3.42 -13.39
CA VAL A 2 2.49 3.51 -12.00
C VAL A 2 1.32 3.13 -11.11
N ILE A 3 1.55 2.28 -10.11
CA ILE A 3 0.51 1.82 -9.18
C ILE A 3 0.84 2.34 -7.78
N TYR A 4 -0.11 3.07 -7.19
CA TYR A 4 -0.01 3.59 -5.83
C TYR A 4 -0.68 2.62 -4.85
N PHE A 5 -0.01 2.35 -3.73
CA PHE A 5 -0.53 1.50 -2.66
C PHE A 5 -0.65 2.28 -1.35
N GLY A 6 -1.85 2.29 -0.79
CA GLY A 6 -2.18 2.81 0.53
C GLY A 6 -3.02 1.78 1.28
N ALA A 7 -2.69 1.49 2.54
CA ALA A 7 -3.50 0.62 3.42
C ALA A 7 -3.20 0.89 4.90
N ASP A 8 -4.21 0.71 5.74
CA ASP A 8 -4.10 0.61 7.20
C ASP A 8 -3.64 -0.79 7.64
N HIS A 9 -3.62 -1.05 8.94
CA HIS A 9 -3.30 -2.32 9.57
C HIS A 9 -4.16 -3.47 9.04
N GLY A 10 -5.45 -3.21 8.78
CA GLY A 10 -6.38 -4.19 8.22
C GLY A 10 -5.98 -4.62 6.80
N GLY A 11 -5.45 -3.70 6.01
CA GLY A 11 -5.02 -3.94 4.63
C GLY A 11 -3.52 -4.21 4.44
N PHE A 12 -2.66 -3.97 5.45
CA PHE A 12 -1.19 -3.99 5.33
C PHE A 12 -0.65 -5.30 4.75
N ALA A 13 -1.11 -6.44 5.27
CA ALA A 13 -0.63 -7.75 4.82
C ALA A 13 -1.01 -8.06 3.37
N LEU A 14 -2.18 -7.60 2.91
CA LEU A 14 -2.61 -7.78 1.52
C LEU A 14 -1.86 -6.81 0.59
N LYS A 15 -1.66 -5.56 1.03
CA LYS A 15 -0.89 -4.55 0.32
C LYS A 15 0.50 -5.06 -0.04
N GLU A 16 1.24 -5.63 0.92
CA GLU A 16 2.59 -6.15 0.68
C GLU A 16 2.60 -7.28 -0.37
N LYS A 17 1.62 -8.20 -0.31
CA LYS A 17 1.48 -9.27 -1.31
C LYS A 17 1.19 -8.72 -2.71
N LEU A 18 0.29 -7.75 -2.83
CA LEU A 18 -0.07 -7.15 -4.11
C LEU A 18 1.08 -6.32 -4.69
N LYS A 19 1.81 -5.56 -3.86
CA LYS A 19 3.02 -4.85 -4.27
C LYS A 19 4.04 -5.78 -4.90
N ALA A 20 4.31 -6.93 -4.28
CA ALA A 20 5.22 -7.93 -4.85
C ALA A 20 4.72 -8.47 -6.20
N PHE A 21 3.44 -8.83 -6.26
CA PHE A 21 2.80 -9.36 -7.47
C PHE A 21 2.85 -8.40 -8.66
N VAL A 22 2.56 -7.12 -8.46
CA VAL A 22 2.59 -6.16 -9.57
C VAL A 22 4.02 -5.77 -9.96
N LYS A 23 4.97 -5.76 -9.01
CA LYS A 23 6.40 -5.60 -9.33
C LYS A 23 6.90 -6.74 -10.21
N GLU A 24 6.53 -7.99 -9.91
CA GLU A 24 6.87 -9.16 -10.73
C GLU A 24 6.33 -9.04 -12.17
N LYS A 25 5.18 -8.37 -12.33
CA LYS A 25 4.59 -8.09 -13.64
C LYS A 25 5.21 -6.90 -14.40
N GLY A 26 6.22 -6.25 -13.82
CA GLY A 26 6.92 -5.12 -14.44
C GLY A 26 6.22 -3.76 -14.26
N TYR A 27 5.30 -3.63 -13.30
CA TYR A 27 4.71 -2.34 -12.96
C TYR A 27 5.60 -1.57 -11.99
N GLU A 28 5.64 -0.25 -12.17
CA GLU A 28 6.24 0.66 -11.18
C GLU A 28 5.30 0.80 -9.98
N VAL A 29 5.86 0.75 -8.78
CA VAL A 29 5.10 0.76 -7.52
C VAL A 29 5.54 1.94 -6.67
N VAL A 30 4.55 2.72 -6.24
CA VAL A 30 4.71 3.77 -5.22
C VAL A 30 3.91 3.36 -3.99
N ASP A 31 4.57 3.18 -2.86
CA ASP A 31 3.90 2.90 -1.59
C ASP A 31 3.80 4.19 -0.79
N VAL A 32 2.57 4.63 -0.53
CA VAL A 32 2.28 5.84 0.23
C VAL A 32 1.87 5.56 1.68
N GLY A 33 1.89 4.29 2.10
CA GLY A 33 1.72 3.88 3.49
C GLY A 33 0.65 2.80 3.72
N ALA A 34 0.54 2.21 4.90
CA ALA A 34 1.46 2.32 6.04
C ALA A 34 2.82 1.66 5.74
N ALA A 35 3.93 2.28 6.13
CA ALA A 35 5.29 1.75 5.87
C ALA A 35 5.63 0.54 6.77
N ALA A 36 4.89 0.39 7.87
CA ALA A 36 4.96 -0.72 8.81
C ALA A 36 3.55 -1.03 9.29
N TYR A 37 3.36 -2.22 9.86
CA TYR A 37 2.12 -2.57 10.55
C TYR A 37 2.02 -1.78 11.86
N ASP A 38 0.92 -1.05 12.06
CA ASP A 38 0.57 -0.36 13.30
C ASP A 38 -0.91 -0.57 13.61
N GLU A 39 -1.22 -1.34 14.65
CA GLU A 39 -2.61 -1.67 15.02
C GLU A 39 -3.48 -0.46 15.43
N GLN A 40 -2.88 0.72 15.60
CA GLN A 40 -3.57 1.96 15.95
C GLN A 40 -3.73 2.91 14.75
N ASP A 41 -3.26 2.53 13.56
CA ASP A 41 -3.42 3.36 12.37
C ASP A 41 -4.86 3.26 11.79
N ASP A 42 -5.30 4.31 11.10
CA ASP A 42 -6.61 4.36 10.46
C ASP A 42 -6.48 4.69 8.97
N TYR A 43 -7.34 4.08 8.14
CA TYR A 43 -7.29 4.22 6.68
C TYR A 43 -7.32 5.66 6.11
N PRO A 44 -7.97 6.68 6.72
CA PRO A 44 -7.96 8.04 6.19
C PRO A 44 -6.56 8.65 6.09
N ASP A 45 -5.62 8.20 6.93
CA ASP A 45 -4.23 8.68 6.96
C ASP A 45 -3.48 8.35 5.66
N PHE A 46 -3.87 7.27 4.99
CA PHE A 46 -3.22 6.77 3.77
C PHE A 46 -4.05 7.01 2.50
N ALA A 47 -5.38 7.07 2.63
CA ALA A 47 -6.28 7.20 1.49
C ALA A 47 -6.06 8.48 0.69
N GLY A 48 -5.76 9.60 1.34
CA GLY A 48 -5.54 10.89 0.68
C GLY A 48 -4.26 10.98 -0.17
N ALA A 49 -3.31 10.06 0.04
CA ALA A 49 -2.06 10.03 -0.69
C ALA A 49 -2.09 9.11 -1.93
N VAL A 50 -3.14 8.31 -2.10
CA VAL A 50 -3.33 7.43 -3.27
C VAL A 50 -4.01 8.25 -4.37
N GLY A 51 -3.37 8.40 -5.54
CA GLY A 51 -3.85 9.21 -6.67
C GLY A 51 -3.44 8.68 -8.03
#